data_AF-A0A4P5VBS9-F1
#
_entry.id   AF-A0A4P5VBS9-F1
#
_cell.length_a   1.000
_cell.length_b   1.000
_cell.length_c   1.000
_cell.angle_alpha   90.00
_cell.angle_beta   90.00
_cell.angle_gamma   90.00
#
_symmetry.space_group_name_H-M   'P 1'
#
loop_
_entity.id
_entity.type
_entity.pdbx_description
1 polymer ?
#
loop_
_entity_poly.entity_id
_entity_poly.type
_entity_poly.pdbx_seq_one_letter_code
_entity_poly.pdbx_strand_id
1 'polypeptide(L)'
;MAVLATIGLVDTGSITAKRWGLIGSLSCPGGSDGCDKVLGSAWGTLLGQPLSLFGFLAYATVLLLALLPLLRGGLRAPGSEGNRWALFLTCSGMAVFSMVLMGLLVFEIKAFCTFCVVSAALSLALFLLSLVGGDWIDRSQLIFRGVMTAFLVGLLGLGWAASADQPVAQSGRAAPAVVSASSPAKIALAEHLTSSGARVFTAYWCPHCHDQKELFGKEAAAKLQVIECAEDGANSQAQLCKQQGVQGYPSWQIKGVLDSGVKPLGTLADLSGYTGPRDF
;
A
#
# COMPACT_ATOMS: atom_id res chain seq x y z
N MET A 1 -2.56 2.14 29.15
CA MET A 1 -3.56 2.05 28.07
C MET A 1 -3.86 3.40 27.44
N ALA A 2 -4.48 4.36 28.15
CA ALA A 2 -4.88 5.65 27.56
C ALA A 2 -3.73 6.42 26.89
N VAL A 3 -2.58 6.57 27.56
CA VAL A 3 -1.40 7.27 27.01
C VAL A 3 -0.91 6.64 25.70
N LEU A 4 -0.75 5.31 25.67
CA LEU A 4 -0.30 4.59 24.46
C LEU A 4 -1.33 4.69 23.33
N ALA A 5 -2.63 4.64 23.65
CA ALA A 5 -3.70 4.82 22.68
C ALA A 5 -3.70 6.24 22.09
N THR A 6 -3.43 7.27 22.89
CA THR A 6 -3.29 8.64 22.40
C THR A 6 -2.11 8.80 21.46
N ILE A 7 -0.95 8.18 21.77
CA ILE A 7 0.23 8.21 20.88
C ILE A 7 -0.13 7.54 19.54
N GLY A 8 -0.75 6.35 19.56
CA GLY A 8 -1.18 5.65 18.35
C GLY A 8 -2.22 6.42 17.53
N LEU A 9 -3.12 7.15 18.20
CA LEU A 9 -4.12 8.01 17.57
C LEU A 9 -3.49 9.22 16.87
N VAL A 10 -2.49 9.86 17.50
CA VAL A 10 -1.74 10.96 16.86
C VAL A 10 -0.93 10.46 15.67
N ASP A 11 -0.27 9.31 15.83
CA ASP A 11 0.54 8.69 14.78
C ASP A 11 -0.31 8.37 13.53
N THR A 12 -1.32 7.53 13.69
CA THR A 12 -2.23 7.13 12.60
C THR A 12 -3.07 8.28 12.05
N GLY A 13 -3.45 9.23 12.92
CA GLY A 13 -4.17 10.44 12.53
C GLY A 13 -3.33 11.35 11.62
N SER A 14 -2.05 11.54 11.94
CA SER A 14 -1.14 12.35 11.12
C SER A 14 -0.94 11.77 9.72
N ILE A 15 -0.80 10.44 9.62
CA ILE A 15 -0.67 9.75 8.33
C ILE A 15 -1.94 9.90 7.49
N THR A 16 -3.10 9.74 8.13
CA THR A 16 -4.40 9.91 7.47
C THR A 16 -4.58 11.34 6.95
N ALA A 17 -4.22 12.33 7.76
CA ALA A 17 -4.26 13.74 7.37
C ALA A 17 -3.30 14.04 6.19
N LYS A 18 -2.10 13.46 6.17
CA LYS A 18 -1.17 13.56 5.02
C LYS A 18 -1.80 12.98 3.76
N ARG A 19 -2.47 11.82 3.86
CA ARG A 19 -3.07 11.15 2.70
C ARG A 19 -4.26 11.92 2.11
N TRP A 20 -4.98 12.68 2.92
CA TRP A 20 -6.03 13.61 2.48
C TRP A 20 -5.49 14.98 2.04
N GLY A 21 -4.18 15.21 2.09
CA GLY A 21 -3.57 16.48 1.68
C GLY A 21 -3.77 17.63 2.67
N LEU A 22 -4.18 17.34 3.92
CA LEU A 22 -4.43 18.35 4.95
C LEU A 22 -3.14 18.88 5.59
N ILE A 23 -2.05 18.08 5.56
CA ILE A 23 -0.76 18.44 6.15
C ILE A 23 0.39 18.09 5.19
N GLY A 24 1.51 18.81 5.32
CA GLY A 24 2.71 18.64 4.49
C GLY A 24 3.51 17.35 4.77
N SER A 25 4.75 17.30 4.28
CA SER A 25 5.65 16.16 4.46
C SER A 25 5.95 15.89 5.93
N LEU A 26 5.63 14.68 6.40
CA LEU A 26 6.02 14.19 7.71
C LEU A 26 7.54 13.94 7.74
N SER A 27 8.25 14.52 8.71
CA SER A 27 9.67 14.27 8.93
C SER A 27 9.88 12.90 9.56
N CYS A 28 10.30 11.92 8.77
CA CYS A 28 10.63 10.58 9.24
C CYS A 28 12.11 10.48 9.66
N PRO A 29 12.42 9.95 10.85
CA PRO A 29 13.75 9.43 11.13
C PRO A 29 14.01 8.23 10.20
N GLY A 30 14.97 8.36 9.27
CA GLY A 30 15.36 7.29 8.34
C GLY A 30 14.94 7.47 6.87
N GLY A 31 14.38 8.62 6.49
CA GLY A 31 14.01 8.94 5.10
C GLY A 31 12.54 8.66 4.78
N SER A 32 11.88 9.58 4.07
CA SER A 32 10.46 9.51 3.71
C SER A 32 10.14 8.42 2.68
N ASP A 33 11.14 8.01 1.88
CA ASP A 33 10.94 7.14 0.72
C ASP A 33 10.46 5.74 1.10
N GLY A 34 10.88 5.21 2.25
CA GLY A 34 10.43 3.90 2.74
C GLY A 34 8.95 3.90 3.17
N CYS A 35 8.56 4.90 3.97
CA CYS A 35 7.18 5.07 4.41
C CYS A 35 6.23 5.37 3.24
N ASP A 36 6.65 6.21 2.30
CA ASP A 36 5.83 6.58 1.14
C ASP A 36 5.66 5.41 0.16
N LYS A 37 6.68 4.56 0.00
CA LYS A 37 6.56 3.30 -0.76
C LYS A 37 5.55 2.35 -0.12
N VAL A 38 5.57 2.21 1.20
CA VAL A 38 4.63 1.33 1.93
C VAL A 38 3.20 1.87 1.87
N LEU A 39 3.01 3.15 2.18
CA LEU A 39 1.68 3.79 2.21
C LEU A 39 1.09 4.00 0.80
N GLY A 40 1.94 4.04 -0.23
CA GLY A 40 1.55 4.09 -1.64
C GLY A 40 1.31 2.73 -2.29
N SER A 41 1.63 1.62 -1.60
CA SER A 41 1.40 0.27 -2.10
C SER A 41 -0.09 -0.13 -2.09
N ALA A 42 -0.45 -1.22 -2.75
CA ALA A 42 -1.82 -1.73 -2.78
C ALA A 42 -2.39 -2.00 -1.37
N TRP A 43 -1.53 -2.44 -0.45
CA TRP A 43 -1.87 -2.66 0.97
C TRP A 43 -2.03 -1.37 1.78
N GLY A 44 -1.68 -0.20 1.22
CA GLY A 44 -1.88 1.10 1.86
C GLY A 44 -3.34 1.55 1.92
N THR A 45 -4.24 0.84 1.22
CA THR A 45 -5.66 1.16 1.13
C THR A 45 -6.55 -0.03 1.51
N LEU A 46 -7.64 0.25 2.22
CA LEU A 46 -8.69 -0.69 2.55
C LEU A 46 -10.03 -0.06 2.18
N LEU A 47 -10.82 -0.74 1.33
CA LEU A 47 -12.11 -0.23 0.83
C LEU A 47 -12.02 1.17 0.19
N GLY A 48 -10.93 1.47 -0.50
CA GLY A 48 -10.68 2.78 -1.14
C GLY A 48 -10.34 3.91 -0.16
N GLN A 49 -10.21 3.61 1.15
CA GLN A 49 -9.77 4.55 2.17
C GLN A 49 -8.37 4.21 2.68
N PRO A 50 -7.62 5.17 3.24
CA PRO A 50 -6.30 4.92 3.80
C PRO A 50 -6.38 3.89 4.92
N LEU A 51 -5.49 2.89 4.93
CA LEU A 51 -5.44 1.90 6.01
C LEU A 51 -5.23 2.56 7.39
N SER A 52 -4.50 3.68 7.41
CA SER A 52 -4.26 4.48 8.62
C SER A 52 -5.54 5.01 9.28
N LEU A 53 -6.63 5.20 8.52
CA LEU A 53 -7.92 5.62 9.06
C LEU A 53 -8.53 4.54 9.97
N PHE A 54 -8.42 3.27 9.56
CA PHE A 54 -8.90 2.15 10.37
C PHE A 54 -8.04 1.97 11.63
N GLY A 55 -6.73 2.21 11.53
CA GLY A 55 -5.84 2.31 12.68
C GLY A 55 -6.26 3.40 13.65
N PHE A 56 -6.57 4.60 13.15
CA PHE A 56 -7.07 5.73 13.95
C PHE A 56 -8.35 5.37 14.70
N LEU A 57 -9.33 4.77 14.02
CA LEU A 57 -10.59 4.34 14.63
C LEU A 57 -10.36 3.27 15.72
N ALA A 58 -9.43 2.34 15.49
CA ALA A 58 -9.09 1.30 16.47
C ALA A 58 -8.45 1.91 17.72
N TYR A 59 -7.44 2.79 17.57
CA TYR A 59 -6.82 3.49 18.71
C TYR A 59 -7.81 4.41 19.43
N ALA A 60 -8.71 5.08 18.71
CA ALA A 60 -9.78 5.89 19.28
C ALA A 60 -10.75 5.04 20.11
N THR A 61 -11.09 3.83 19.64
CA THR A 61 -11.92 2.89 20.38
C THR A 61 -11.23 2.44 21.67
N VAL A 62 -9.95 2.08 21.62
CA VAL A 62 -9.18 1.72 22.83
C VAL A 62 -9.11 2.89 23.81
N LEU A 63 -8.89 4.11 23.33
CA LEU A 63 -8.87 5.32 24.15
C LEU A 63 -10.23 5.55 24.83
N LEU A 64 -11.33 5.43 24.08
CA LEU A 64 -12.69 5.58 24.60
C LEU A 64 -12.98 4.53 25.68
N LEU A 65 -12.67 3.25 25.43
CA LEU A 65 -12.87 2.16 26.39
C LEU A 65 -11.99 2.32 27.64
N ALA A 66 -10.80 2.91 27.51
CA ALA A 66 -9.92 3.22 28.63
C ALA A 66 -10.41 4.40 29.48
N LEU A 67 -11.09 5.38 28.86
CA LEU A 67 -11.60 6.58 29.55
C LEU A 67 -13.03 6.41 30.10
N LEU A 68 -13.82 5.49 29.55
CA LEU A 68 -15.22 5.25 29.94
C LEU A 68 -15.41 5.01 31.45
N PRO A 69 -14.58 4.18 32.12
CA PRO A 69 -14.70 3.95 33.56
C PRO A 69 -14.41 5.22 34.39
N LEU A 70 -13.45 6.03 33.95
CA LEU A 70 -13.13 7.31 34.60
C LEU A 70 -14.30 8.30 34.49
N LEU A 71 -14.93 8.38 33.32
CA LEU A 71 -16.06 9.29 33.06
C LEU A 71 -17.33 8.89 33.81
N ARG A 72 -17.56 7.59 34.05
CA ARG A 72 -18.79 7.08 34.68
C ARG A 72 -18.72 6.91 36.20
N GLY A 73 -17.53 6.80 36.79
CA GLY A 73 -17.44 6.59 38.24
C GLY A 73 -16.11 6.99 38.90
N GLY A 74 -15.33 7.87 38.27
CA GLY A 74 -14.07 8.37 38.81
C GLY A 74 -12.92 7.33 38.80
N LEU A 75 -11.75 7.72 39.31
CA LEU A 75 -10.49 6.95 39.27
C LEU A 75 -10.55 5.54 39.88
N ARG A 76 -11.60 5.20 40.64
CA ARG A 76 -11.76 3.93 41.36
C ARG A 76 -12.94 3.07 40.88
N ALA A 77 -13.67 3.48 39.85
CA ALA A 77 -14.75 2.65 39.32
C ALA A 77 -14.18 1.40 38.66
N PRO A 78 -14.53 0.18 39.13
CA PRO A 78 -14.14 -1.02 38.44
C PRO A 78 -14.79 -1.00 37.06
N GLY A 79 -13.98 -1.05 36.00
CA GLY A 79 -14.49 -1.18 34.64
C GLY A 79 -15.38 -2.43 34.56
N SER A 80 -16.56 -2.29 33.94
CA SER A 80 -17.49 -3.41 33.76
C SER A 80 -16.80 -4.57 33.05
N GLU A 81 -17.20 -5.80 33.35
CA GLU A 81 -16.63 -7.01 32.75
C GLU A 81 -16.64 -6.94 31.22
N GLY A 82 -17.73 -6.43 30.64
CA GLY A 82 -17.85 -6.19 29.20
C GLY A 82 -16.81 -5.20 28.64
N ASN A 83 -16.45 -4.14 29.38
CA ASN A 83 -15.44 -3.19 28.94
C ASN A 83 -14.04 -3.83 28.93
N ARG A 84 -13.72 -4.68 29.90
CA ARG A 84 -12.44 -5.41 29.96
C ARG A 84 -12.32 -6.40 28.81
N TRP A 85 -13.39 -7.16 28.54
CA TRP A 85 -13.45 -8.07 27.40
C TRP A 85 -13.35 -7.34 26.07
N ALA A 86 -14.10 -6.25 25.87
CA ALA A 86 -14.01 -5.45 24.65
C ALA A 86 -12.59 -4.92 24.42
N LEU A 87 -11.96 -4.39 25.46
CA LEU A 87 -10.60 -3.84 25.40
C LEU A 87 -9.57 -4.92 25.08
N PHE A 88 -9.69 -6.12 25.66
CA PHE A 88 -8.85 -7.27 25.33
C PHE A 88 -9.01 -7.75 23.89
N LEU A 89 -10.25 -7.91 23.42
CA LEU A 89 -10.53 -8.39 22.06
C LEU A 89 -10.05 -7.38 21.00
N THR A 90 -10.27 -6.09 21.23
CA THR A 90 -9.77 -5.03 20.34
C THR A 90 -8.25 -5.00 20.31
N CYS A 91 -7.57 -5.05 21.46
CA CYS A 91 -6.10 -5.04 21.49
C CYS A 91 -5.50 -6.31 20.84
N SER A 92 -6.12 -7.48 21.08
CA SER A 92 -5.72 -8.75 20.45
C SER A 92 -5.84 -8.67 18.92
N GLY A 93 -6.97 -8.19 18.41
CA GLY A 93 -7.18 -7.99 16.97
C GLY A 93 -6.17 -7.02 16.35
N MET A 94 -5.93 -5.88 17.00
CA MET A 94 -4.95 -4.89 16.53
C MET A 94 -3.52 -5.48 16.47
N ALA A 95 -3.10 -6.22 17.50
CA ALA A 95 -1.77 -6.83 17.53
C ALA A 95 -1.61 -7.89 16.42
N VAL A 96 -2.62 -8.73 16.21
CA VAL A 96 -2.59 -9.77 15.17
C VAL A 96 -2.56 -9.17 13.77
N PHE A 97 -3.43 -8.19 13.49
CA PHE A 97 -3.42 -7.50 12.21
C PHE A 97 -2.08 -6.77 11.97
N SER A 98 -1.52 -6.15 13.01
CA SER A 98 -0.20 -5.51 12.90
C SER A 98 0.92 -6.50 12.62
N MET A 99 0.87 -7.72 13.16
CA MET A 99 1.83 -8.78 12.82
C MET A 99 1.73 -9.20 11.36
N VAL A 100 0.51 -9.29 10.81
CA VAL A 100 0.31 -9.55 9.37
C VAL A 100 0.98 -8.47 8.52
N LEU A 101 0.73 -7.20 8.82
CA LEU A 101 1.36 -6.07 8.10
C LEU A 101 2.89 -6.08 8.23
N MET A 102 3.43 -6.36 9.42
CA MET A 102 4.87 -6.48 9.63
C MET A 102 5.47 -7.64 8.80
N GLY A 103 4.75 -8.74 8.63
CA GLY A 103 5.13 -9.81 7.72
C GLY A 103 5.23 -9.31 6.27
N LEU A 104 4.21 -8.61 5.77
CA LEU A 104 4.20 -8.07 4.40
C LEU A 104 5.37 -7.11 4.12
N LEU A 105 5.73 -6.26 5.10
CA LEU A 105 6.85 -5.34 4.96
C LEU A 105 8.18 -6.07 4.72
N VAL A 106 8.38 -7.20 5.39
CA VAL A 106 9.62 -7.98 5.35
C VAL A 106 9.69 -8.86 4.10
N PHE A 107 8.61 -9.57 3.77
CA PHE A 107 8.62 -10.56 2.70
C PHE A 107 8.39 -9.93 1.31
N GLU A 108 7.39 -9.04 1.19
CA GLU A 108 6.95 -8.51 -0.10
C GLU A 108 7.60 -7.16 -0.42
N ILE A 109 7.31 -6.14 0.38
CA ILE A 109 7.60 -4.74 0.03
C ILE A 109 9.10 -4.40 0.17
N LYS A 110 9.81 -5.16 1.03
CA LYS A 110 11.26 -5.00 1.32
C LYS A 110 11.62 -3.54 1.61
N ALA A 111 10.76 -2.85 2.36
CA ALA A 111 10.91 -1.45 2.71
C ALA A 111 10.61 -1.24 4.18
N PHE A 112 11.33 -0.30 4.79
CA PHE A 112 11.18 0.03 6.19
C PHE A 112 10.26 1.25 6.36
N CYS A 113 9.23 1.12 7.20
CA CYS A 113 8.35 2.21 7.57
C CYS A 113 8.33 2.38 9.09
N THR A 114 8.95 3.45 9.58
CA THR A 114 9.07 3.73 11.02
C THR A 114 7.70 3.84 11.69
N PHE A 115 6.71 4.44 11.04
CA PHE A 115 5.35 4.56 11.57
C PHE A 115 4.67 3.21 11.76
N CYS A 116 4.81 2.29 10.79
CA CYS A 116 4.26 0.94 10.91
C CYS A 116 4.92 0.19 12.09
N VAL A 117 6.24 0.35 12.28
CA VAL A 117 6.96 -0.26 13.40
C VAL A 117 6.53 0.32 14.75
N VAL A 118 6.36 1.64 14.83
CA VAL A 118 5.85 2.32 16.04
C VAL A 118 4.45 1.81 16.38
N SER A 119 3.54 1.76 15.39
CA SER A 119 2.20 1.21 15.59
C SER A 119 2.21 -0.27 15.98
N ALA A 120 3.12 -1.08 15.43
CA ALA A 120 3.29 -2.47 15.82
C ALA A 120 3.76 -2.61 17.28
N ALA A 121 4.71 -1.79 17.70
CA ALA A 121 5.17 -1.77 19.09
C ALA A 121 4.06 -1.32 20.06
N LEU A 122 3.29 -0.29 19.69
CA LEU A 122 2.18 0.22 20.50
C LEU A 122 1.05 -0.81 20.65
N SER A 123 0.63 -1.46 19.56
CA SER A 123 -0.41 -2.48 19.60
C SER A 123 0.00 -3.70 20.41
N LEU A 124 1.25 -4.15 20.29
CA LEU A 124 1.79 -5.24 21.11
C LEU A 124 1.83 -4.85 22.61
N ALA A 125 2.28 -3.64 22.92
CA ALA A 125 2.32 -3.15 24.31
C ALA A 125 0.91 -3.05 24.91
N LEU A 126 -0.07 -2.56 24.15
CA LEU A 126 -1.48 -2.51 24.59
C LEU A 126 -2.04 -3.91 24.84
N PHE A 127 -1.73 -4.88 23.98
CA PHE A 127 -2.14 -6.27 24.18
C PHE A 127 -1.55 -6.88 25.46
N LEU A 128 -0.24 -6.71 25.70
CA LEU A 128 0.42 -7.19 26.92
C LEU A 128 -0.15 -6.54 28.18
N LEU A 129 -0.40 -5.23 28.15
CA LEU A 129 -1.04 -4.53 29.26
C LEU A 129 -2.48 -5.00 29.49
N SER A 130 -3.22 -5.34 28.44
CA SER A 130 -4.56 -5.90 28.56
C SER A 130 -4.56 -7.31 29.17
N LEU A 131 -3.52 -8.11 28.93
CA LEU A 131 -3.35 -9.42 29.56
C LEU A 131 -3.04 -9.30 31.05
N VAL A 132 -2.13 -8.39 31.43
CA VAL A 132 -1.68 -8.23 32.82
C VAL A 132 -2.68 -7.44 33.67
N GLY A 133 -3.36 -6.46 33.08
CA GLY A 133 -4.25 -5.54 33.81
C GLY A 133 -5.67 -6.04 34.08
N GLY A 134 -6.03 -7.25 33.63
CA GLY A 134 -7.35 -7.82 33.89
C GLY A 134 -7.33 -8.81 35.05
N ASP A 135 -8.30 -8.71 35.95
CA ASP A 135 -8.61 -9.78 36.93
C ASP A 135 -9.29 -10.96 36.21
N TRP A 136 -8.47 -11.73 35.50
CA TRP A 136 -8.95 -12.86 34.71
C TRP A 136 -9.12 -14.10 35.58
N ILE A 137 -10.31 -14.22 36.18
CA ILE A 137 -10.69 -15.37 36.99
C ILE A 137 -10.67 -16.66 36.16
N ASP A 138 -11.16 -16.62 34.91
CA ASP A 138 -11.23 -17.78 34.02
C ASP A 138 -10.17 -17.72 32.91
N ARG A 139 -8.99 -18.30 33.16
CA ARG A 139 -7.90 -18.37 32.18
C ARG A 139 -8.29 -19.13 30.89
N SER A 140 -9.18 -20.11 30.99
CA SER A 140 -9.66 -20.90 29.84
C SER A 140 -10.45 -20.06 28.85
N GLN A 141 -11.37 -19.21 29.32
CA GLN A 141 -12.16 -18.33 28.47
C GLN A 141 -11.27 -17.28 27.79
N LEU A 142 -10.26 -16.80 28.51
CA LEU A 142 -9.26 -15.84 28.02
C LEU A 142 -8.50 -16.39 26.80
N ILE A 143 -7.98 -17.62 26.94
CA ILE A 143 -7.23 -18.31 25.89
C ILE A 143 -8.15 -18.60 24.72
N PHE A 144 -9.34 -19.16 24.98
CA PHE A 144 -10.28 -19.52 23.92
C PHE A 144 -10.70 -18.31 23.08
N ARG A 145 -11.14 -17.22 23.74
CA ARG A 145 -11.55 -15.98 23.05
C ARG A 145 -10.37 -15.32 22.35
N GLY A 146 -9.19 -15.28 22.99
CA GLY A 146 -7.97 -14.74 22.39
C GLY A 146 -7.55 -15.46 21.12
N VAL A 147 -7.51 -16.80 21.16
CA VAL A 147 -7.17 -17.64 20.00
C VAL A 147 -8.21 -17.50 18.89
N MET A 148 -9.50 -17.50 19.24
CA MET A 148 -10.56 -17.32 18.25
C MET A 148 -10.47 -15.96 17.56
N THR A 149 -10.23 -14.89 18.31
CA THR A 149 -9.99 -13.55 17.73
C THR A 149 -8.75 -13.53 16.85
N ALA A 150 -7.64 -14.12 17.31
CA ALA A 150 -6.41 -14.18 16.52
C ALA A 150 -6.58 -14.95 15.22
N PHE A 151 -7.29 -16.08 15.25
CA PHE A 151 -7.58 -16.87 14.06
C PHE A 151 -8.47 -16.11 13.09
N LEU A 152 -9.58 -15.51 13.57
CA LEU A 152 -10.49 -14.75 12.74
C LEU A 152 -9.80 -13.53 12.10
N VAL A 153 -9.10 -12.72 12.89
CA VAL A 153 -8.41 -11.53 12.40
C VAL A 153 -7.22 -11.90 11.52
N GLY A 154 -6.50 -12.97 11.85
CA GLY A 154 -5.41 -13.50 11.03
C GLY A 154 -5.89 -13.95 9.66
N LEU A 155 -6.96 -14.75 9.59
CA LEU A 155 -7.55 -15.19 8.32
C LEU A 155 -8.10 -14.02 7.50
N LEU A 156 -8.84 -13.10 8.13
CA LEU A 156 -9.37 -11.93 7.45
C LEU A 156 -8.25 -11.00 6.96
N GLY A 157 -7.21 -10.79 7.78
CA GLY A 157 -6.06 -9.97 7.44
C GLY A 157 -5.23 -10.56 6.31
N LEU A 158 -4.96 -11.87 6.34
CA LEU A 158 -4.26 -12.58 5.27
C LEU A 158 -5.11 -12.67 4.00
N GLY A 159 -6.42 -12.92 4.13
CA GLY A 159 -7.35 -12.92 3.01
C GLY A 159 -7.43 -11.55 2.33
N TRP A 160 -7.51 -10.47 3.12
CA TRP A 160 -7.40 -9.12 2.60
C TRP A 160 -6.04 -8.88 1.94
N ALA A 161 -4.93 -9.26 2.57
CA ALA A 161 -3.59 -9.05 2.04
C ALA A 161 -3.39 -9.76 0.69
N ALA A 162 -3.89 -10.99 0.56
CA ALA A 162 -3.88 -11.74 -0.70
C ALA A 162 -4.82 -11.11 -1.75
N SER A 163 -5.95 -10.54 -1.33
CA SER A 163 -6.87 -9.82 -2.23
C SER A 163 -6.33 -8.46 -2.69
N ALA A 164 -5.56 -7.79 -1.85
CA ALA A 164 -5.00 -6.47 -2.13
C ALA A 164 -3.87 -6.56 -3.18
N ASP A 165 -3.17 -7.69 -3.24
CA ASP A 165 -2.18 -7.99 -4.28
C ASP A 165 -2.79 -8.52 -5.59
N GLN A 166 -4.08 -8.90 -5.56
CA GLN A 166 -4.77 -9.19 -6.81
C GLN A 166 -4.88 -7.90 -7.62
N PRO A 167 -4.75 -7.95 -8.96
CA PRO A 167 -5.08 -6.84 -9.82
C PRO A 167 -6.59 -6.56 -9.70
N VAL A 168 -6.97 -5.81 -8.66
CA VAL A 168 -8.32 -5.31 -8.46
C VAL A 168 -8.67 -4.49 -9.70
N ALA A 169 -9.83 -4.80 -10.27
CA ALA A 169 -10.39 -4.10 -11.42
C ALA A 169 -10.23 -2.58 -11.25
N GLN A 170 -9.48 -2.01 -12.20
CA GLN A 170 -9.12 -0.60 -12.40
C GLN A 170 -10.08 0.39 -11.74
N SER A 171 -9.76 0.87 -10.54
CA SER A 171 -10.30 2.13 -10.05
C SER A 171 -9.50 3.27 -10.67
N GLY A 172 -9.94 3.71 -11.86
CA GLY A 172 -9.36 4.82 -12.60
C GLY A 172 -9.71 4.74 -14.08
N ARG A 173 -9.59 5.86 -14.78
CA ARG A 173 -9.89 5.88 -16.21
C ARG A 173 -8.79 5.12 -16.96
N ALA A 174 -9.21 4.23 -17.85
CA ALA A 174 -8.32 3.36 -18.61
C ALA A 174 -8.03 3.95 -19.99
N ALA A 175 -6.86 3.60 -20.53
CA ALA A 175 -6.50 3.97 -21.89
C ALA A 175 -7.36 3.18 -22.90
N PRO A 176 -7.60 3.72 -24.10
CA PRO A 176 -8.21 2.97 -25.19
C PRO A 176 -7.48 1.64 -25.46
N ALA A 177 -8.24 0.59 -25.80
CA ALA A 177 -7.69 -0.73 -26.05
C ALA A 177 -6.81 -0.75 -27.31
N VAL A 178 -5.67 -1.42 -27.24
CA VAL A 178 -4.78 -1.63 -28.39
C VAL A 178 -5.39 -2.70 -29.29
N VAL A 179 -5.58 -2.38 -30.57
CA VAL A 179 -6.28 -3.26 -31.52
C VAL A 179 -5.36 -3.92 -32.55
N SER A 180 -4.17 -3.35 -32.82
CA SER A 180 -3.22 -3.97 -33.72
C SER A 180 -2.64 -5.28 -33.18
N ALA A 181 -2.34 -6.20 -34.10
CA ALA A 181 -1.69 -7.46 -33.78
C ALA A 181 -0.18 -7.27 -33.55
N SER A 182 0.38 -8.08 -32.65
CA SER A 182 1.82 -8.15 -32.44
C SER A 182 2.44 -9.23 -33.32
N SER A 183 3.58 -8.93 -33.94
CA SER A 183 4.43 -9.96 -34.57
C SER A 183 5.35 -10.59 -33.51
N PRO A 184 5.90 -11.79 -33.75
CA PRO A 184 6.88 -12.40 -32.86
C PRO A 184 8.08 -11.48 -32.56
N ALA A 185 8.54 -10.71 -33.54
CA ALA A 185 9.61 -9.72 -33.35
C ALA A 185 9.21 -8.59 -32.39
N LYS A 186 7.98 -8.07 -32.50
CA LYS A 186 7.46 -7.04 -31.57
C LYS A 186 7.38 -7.57 -30.13
N ILE A 187 6.92 -8.81 -29.95
CA ILE A 187 6.85 -9.47 -28.64
C ILE A 187 8.26 -9.62 -28.05
N ALA A 188 9.20 -10.16 -28.82
CA ALA A 188 10.56 -10.37 -28.38
C ALA A 188 11.29 -9.05 -28.03
N LEU A 189 11.03 -7.97 -28.78
CA LEU A 189 11.54 -6.64 -28.42
C LEU A 189 10.93 -6.12 -27.12
N ALA A 190 9.62 -6.26 -26.93
CA ALA A 190 8.96 -5.81 -25.71
C ALA A 190 9.45 -6.56 -24.45
N GLU A 191 9.68 -7.87 -24.57
CA GLU A 191 10.27 -8.68 -23.50
C GLU A 191 11.71 -8.26 -23.18
N HIS A 192 12.52 -7.94 -24.20
CA HIS A 192 13.86 -7.40 -24.02
C HIS A 192 13.87 -6.03 -23.34
N LEU A 193 12.97 -5.13 -23.76
CA LEU A 193 12.83 -3.81 -23.12
C LEU A 193 12.49 -3.98 -21.64
N THR A 194 11.55 -4.85 -21.30
CA THR A 194 11.17 -5.11 -19.91
C THR A 194 12.28 -5.78 -19.11
N SER A 195 12.99 -6.76 -19.67
CA SER A 195 14.08 -7.46 -18.97
C SER A 195 15.33 -6.60 -18.77
N SER A 196 15.58 -5.66 -19.69
CA SER A 196 16.64 -4.65 -19.57
C SER A 196 16.28 -3.47 -18.66
N GLY A 197 15.06 -3.47 -18.09
CA GLY A 197 14.59 -2.45 -17.17
C GLY A 197 14.14 -1.14 -17.84
N ALA A 198 13.87 -1.16 -19.14
CA ALA A 198 13.29 -0.03 -19.84
C ALA A 198 11.84 0.23 -19.37
N ARG A 199 11.49 1.50 -19.20
CA ARG A 199 10.16 1.93 -18.77
C ARG A 199 9.59 2.93 -19.75
N VAL A 200 8.28 2.90 -19.94
CA VAL A 200 7.55 3.91 -20.70
C VAL A 200 6.56 4.63 -19.80
N PHE A 201 6.70 5.94 -19.70
CA PHE A 201 5.82 6.83 -18.96
C PHE A 201 4.72 7.32 -19.89
N THR A 202 3.47 7.07 -19.52
CA THR A 202 2.29 7.34 -20.36
C THR A 202 1.18 8.01 -19.55
N ALA A 203 0.24 8.65 -20.23
CA ALA A 203 -1.05 9.04 -19.64
C ALA A 203 -2.19 8.30 -20.35
N TYR A 204 -3.26 7.90 -19.64
CA TYR A 204 -4.36 7.16 -20.28
C TYR A 204 -5.05 7.92 -21.43
N TRP A 205 -5.14 9.25 -21.34
CA TRP A 205 -5.75 10.14 -22.34
C TRP A 205 -4.79 10.55 -23.46
N CYS A 206 -3.52 10.14 -23.40
CA CYS A 206 -2.49 10.61 -24.32
C CYS A 206 -2.59 9.85 -25.66
N PRO A 207 -2.94 10.52 -26.78
CA PRO A 207 -3.09 9.87 -28.08
C PRO A 207 -1.76 9.29 -28.58
N HIS A 208 -0.65 10.01 -28.42
CA HIS A 208 0.68 9.53 -28.80
C HIS A 208 1.15 8.32 -28.00
N CYS A 209 0.66 8.17 -26.77
CA CYS A 209 0.93 7.01 -25.94
C CYS A 209 0.17 5.78 -26.45
N HIS A 210 -1.04 5.99 -26.98
CA HIS A 210 -1.78 4.97 -27.69
C HIS A 210 -1.08 4.61 -29.01
N ASP A 211 -0.65 5.59 -29.81
CA ASP A 211 0.11 5.36 -31.06
C ASP A 211 1.36 4.50 -30.79
N GLN A 212 2.13 4.81 -29.74
CA GLN A 212 3.30 4.03 -29.36
C GLN A 212 2.94 2.57 -29.03
N LYS A 213 1.83 2.34 -28.31
CA LYS A 213 1.36 0.99 -27.97
C LYS A 213 0.85 0.24 -29.21
N GLU A 214 0.21 0.93 -30.15
CA GLU A 214 -0.21 0.38 -31.45
C GLU A 214 0.98 -0.04 -32.31
N LEU A 215 2.15 0.63 -32.21
CA LEU A 215 3.36 0.14 -32.90
C LEU A 215 3.74 -1.27 -32.43
N PHE A 216 3.62 -1.57 -31.14
CA PHE A 216 3.87 -2.89 -30.55
C PHE A 216 2.74 -3.89 -30.79
N GLY A 217 1.49 -3.43 -30.80
CA GLY A 217 0.31 -4.28 -30.83
C GLY A 217 -0.03 -4.89 -29.48
N LYS A 218 -1.20 -5.52 -29.43
CA LYS A 218 -1.89 -5.93 -28.19
C LYS A 218 -1.04 -6.80 -27.27
N GLU A 219 -0.38 -7.83 -27.79
CA GLU A 219 0.36 -8.80 -26.97
C GLU A 219 1.69 -8.22 -26.48
N ALA A 220 2.45 -7.59 -27.38
CA ALA A 220 3.74 -6.99 -27.04
C ALA A 220 3.59 -5.78 -26.11
N ALA A 221 2.58 -4.92 -26.32
CA ALA A 221 2.33 -3.77 -25.45
C ALA A 221 2.01 -4.20 -24.01
N ALA A 222 1.37 -5.36 -23.82
CA ALA A 222 1.09 -5.92 -22.49
C ALA A 222 2.35 -6.43 -21.76
N LYS A 223 3.47 -6.64 -22.47
CA LYS A 223 4.76 -7.05 -21.88
C LYS A 223 5.58 -5.88 -21.37
N LEU A 224 5.29 -4.65 -21.78
CA LEU A 224 6.07 -3.45 -21.44
C LEU A 224 5.89 -3.03 -19.97
N GLN A 225 6.94 -2.48 -19.36
CA GLN A 225 6.81 -1.73 -18.09
C GLN A 225 6.21 -0.35 -18.36
N VAL A 226 4.88 -0.27 -18.36
CA VAL A 226 4.12 0.97 -18.53
C VAL A 226 3.87 1.63 -17.17
N ILE A 227 4.25 2.91 -17.05
CA ILE A 227 4.00 3.74 -15.87
C ILE A 227 2.89 4.73 -16.22
N GLU A 228 1.76 4.64 -15.53
CA GLU A 228 0.63 5.56 -15.69
C GLU A 228 0.89 6.85 -14.89
N CYS A 229 0.98 7.98 -15.57
CA CYS A 229 1.33 9.28 -14.99
C CYS A 229 0.12 10.19 -14.77
N ALA A 230 -1.06 9.81 -15.26
CA ALA A 230 -2.32 10.48 -14.99
C ALA A 230 -2.72 10.37 -13.52
N GLU A 231 -3.03 11.47 -12.83
CA GLU A 231 -3.46 11.42 -11.42
C GLU A 231 -4.78 10.63 -11.21
N ASP A 232 -5.72 10.69 -12.17
CA ASP A 232 -6.99 9.96 -12.19
C ASP A 232 -6.96 8.69 -13.06
N GLY A 233 -5.78 8.30 -13.54
CA GLY A 233 -5.57 7.08 -14.32
C GLY A 233 -5.61 5.81 -13.46
N ALA A 234 -6.01 4.70 -14.07
CA ALA A 234 -5.98 3.40 -13.41
C ALA A 234 -4.55 3.03 -12.98
N ASN A 235 -4.36 2.71 -11.69
CA ASN A 235 -3.05 2.42 -11.10
C ASN A 235 -2.03 3.57 -11.28
N SER A 236 -2.49 4.81 -11.09
CA SER A 236 -1.66 6.01 -11.20
C SER A 236 -0.39 5.95 -10.36
N GLN A 237 0.71 6.33 -11.00
CA GLN A 237 2.03 6.57 -10.43
C GLN A 237 2.50 8.00 -10.72
N ALA A 238 1.58 8.98 -10.78
CA ALA A 238 1.87 10.38 -11.11
C ALA A 238 3.03 10.98 -10.30
N GLN A 239 3.14 10.62 -9.01
CA GLN A 239 4.23 11.09 -8.15
C GLN A 239 5.61 10.59 -8.61
N LEU A 240 5.70 9.33 -9.07
CA LEU A 240 6.92 8.78 -9.65
C LEU A 240 7.30 9.55 -10.92
N CYS A 241 6.34 9.87 -11.78
CA CYS A 241 6.59 10.62 -13.01
C CYS A 241 7.14 12.03 -12.73
N LYS A 242 6.60 12.71 -11.70
CA LYS A 242 7.12 14.01 -11.23
C LYS A 242 8.56 13.90 -10.71
N GLN A 243 8.86 12.88 -9.91
CA GLN A 243 10.21 12.63 -9.38
C GLN A 243 11.23 12.29 -10.47
N GLN A 244 10.81 11.55 -11.51
CA GLN A 244 11.65 11.20 -12.65
C GLN A 244 11.81 12.37 -13.65
N GLY A 245 11.17 13.51 -13.40
CA GLY A 245 11.28 14.69 -14.27
C GLY A 245 10.61 14.51 -15.64
N VAL A 246 9.56 13.69 -15.72
CA VAL A 246 8.82 13.48 -16.98
C VAL A 246 8.08 14.77 -17.36
N GLN A 247 8.46 15.37 -18.48
CA GLN A 247 7.88 16.63 -18.97
C GLN A 247 6.77 16.43 -20.02
N GLY A 248 6.71 15.24 -20.64
CA GLY A 248 5.76 14.94 -21.70
C GLY A 248 5.55 13.44 -21.88
N TYR A 249 4.50 13.08 -22.62
CA TYR A 249 4.09 11.70 -22.84
C TYR A 249 3.97 11.36 -24.34
N PRO A 250 4.35 10.14 -24.77
CA PRO A 250 5.07 9.15 -23.97
C PRO A 250 6.51 9.63 -23.69
N SER A 251 7.13 9.12 -22.64
CA SER A 251 8.58 9.25 -22.41
C SER A 251 9.18 7.89 -22.10
N TRP A 252 10.32 7.58 -22.69
CA TRP A 252 11.04 6.33 -22.49
C TRP A 252 12.24 6.53 -21.58
N GLN A 253 12.39 5.68 -20.57
CA GLN A 253 13.61 5.59 -19.79
C GLN A 253 14.32 4.29 -20.16
N ILE A 254 15.48 4.41 -20.81
CA ILE A 254 16.30 3.27 -21.27
C ILE A 254 17.72 3.51 -20.78
N LYS A 255 18.30 2.54 -20.06
CA LYS A 255 19.65 2.65 -19.46
C LYS A 255 19.82 3.93 -18.61
N GLY A 256 18.75 4.35 -17.92
CA GLY A 256 18.73 5.54 -17.07
C GLY A 256 18.55 6.88 -17.81
N VAL A 257 18.58 6.89 -19.15
CA VAL A 257 18.34 8.11 -19.95
C VAL A 257 16.85 8.23 -20.25
N LEU A 258 16.28 9.39 -19.90
CA LEU A 258 14.90 9.73 -20.21
C LEU A 258 14.83 10.48 -21.55
N ASP A 259 14.01 9.98 -22.48
CA ASP A 259 13.83 10.53 -23.81
C ASP A 259 12.34 10.61 -24.17
N SER A 260 11.88 11.80 -24.54
CA SER A 260 10.46 12.09 -24.76
C SER A 260 10.02 11.75 -26.19
N GLY A 261 8.71 11.51 -26.33
CA GLY A 261 8.01 11.31 -27.58
C GLY A 261 7.94 9.84 -28.03
N VAL A 262 7.13 9.64 -29.07
CA VAL A 262 6.98 8.34 -29.73
C VAL A 262 8.29 7.96 -30.40
N LYS A 263 8.71 6.71 -30.23
CA LYS A 263 9.91 6.13 -30.83
C LYS A 263 9.53 4.96 -31.75
N PRO A 264 10.06 4.91 -32.98
CA PRO A 264 9.99 3.72 -33.82
C PRO A 264 10.60 2.51 -33.11
N LEU A 265 10.08 1.31 -33.40
CA LEU A 265 10.55 0.07 -32.78
C LEU A 265 12.04 -0.20 -33.04
N GLY A 266 12.54 0.13 -34.24
CA GLY A 266 13.96 0.07 -34.56
C GLY A 266 14.82 0.96 -33.64
N THR A 267 14.36 2.18 -33.37
CA THR A 267 15.05 3.09 -32.45
C THR A 267 15.05 2.56 -31.02
N LEU A 268 13.94 2.01 -30.55
CA LEU A 268 13.88 1.37 -29.22
C LEU A 268 14.81 0.16 -29.13
N ALA A 269 14.91 -0.63 -30.21
CA ALA A 269 15.84 -1.73 -30.30
C ALA A 269 17.30 -1.25 -30.25
N ASP A 270 17.64 -0.15 -30.95
CA ASP A 270 18.99 0.43 -30.91
C ASP A 270 19.35 0.97 -29.52
N LEU A 271 18.47 1.77 -28.92
CA LEU A 271 18.69 2.36 -27.59
C LEU A 271 18.85 1.29 -26.50
N SER A 272 18.05 0.23 -26.57
CA SER A 272 18.09 -0.89 -25.61
C SER A 272 19.22 -1.88 -25.87
N GLY A 273 19.91 -1.80 -27.01
CA GLY A 273 20.93 -2.77 -27.41
C GLY A 273 20.37 -4.14 -27.77
N TYR A 274 19.15 -4.19 -28.31
CA TYR A 274 18.48 -5.41 -28.72
C TYR A 274 19.10 -6.01 -29.99
N THR A 275 19.46 -7.30 -29.94
CA THR A 275 20.13 -8.05 -31.02
C THR A 275 19.25 -9.14 -31.64
N GLY A 276 17.97 -9.22 -31.29
CA GLY A 276 17.03 -10.21 -31.82
C GLY A 276 16.40 -9.81 -33.16
N PRO A 277 15.34 -10.53 -33.60
CA PRO A 277 14.63 -10.26 -34.86
C PRO A 277 14.07 -8.82 -34.94
N ARG A 278 14.23 -8.16 -36.09
CA ARG A 278 13.85 -6.75 -36.31
C ARG A 278 12.77 -6.54 -37.37
N ASP A 279 12.12 -7.62 -37.80
CA ASP A 279 10.96 -7.63 -38.69
C ASP A 279 9.69 -7.24 -37.92
N PHE A 280 9.67 -5.99 -37.44
CA PHE A 280 8.56 -5.43 -36.69
C PHE A 280 7.34 -5.14 -37.54
#